data_AF-A0AAE1PKE1-F1
#
_entry.id   AF-A0AAE1PKE1-F1
#
_cell.length_a   1.000
_cell.length_b   1.000
_cell.length_c   1.000
_cell.angle_alpha   90.00
_cell.angle_beta   90.00
_cell.angle_gamma   90.00
#
_symmetry.space_group_name_H-M   'P 1'
#
loop_
_entity.id
_entity.type
_entity.pdbx_description
1 polymer ?
#
loop_
_entity_poly.entity_id
_entity_poly.type
_entity_poly.pdbx_seq_one_letter_code
_entity_poly.pdbx_strand_id
1 'polypeptide(L)'
;MSIPTKCVCVTWCNIFSMGKVVSVLSKRVFVKPVKDYNLEQRAFKEISKEKRPVAPRHESTTALIDEMVHAQSAETKRKLEVKDDLLLERLRDVYVTSQDVMPKQQIKSSPNRPLPADRTMHVDPEYGYFEPRNVPYGKITLKDAVQVISKHQENPDMWTPQRLSREYRLDLGLTGELE
;
A
#
# COMPACT_ATOMS: atom_id res chain seq x y z
N MET A 1 10.56 66.49 29.07
CA MET A 1 11.70 65.75 29.61
C MET A 1 11.72 64.37 28.98
N SER A 2 12.64 64.19 28.04
CA SER A 2 12.93 62.98 27.29
C SER A 2 14.03 62.19 27.98
N ILE A 3 13.79 60.91 28.28
CA ILE A 3 14.86 59.94 28.59
C ILE A 3 14.51 58.62 27.90
N PRO A 4 15.30 58.18 26.90
CA PRO A 4 15.23 56.83 26.36
C PRO A 4 16.30 55.95 27.02
N THR A 5 15.93 54.77 27.50
CA THR A 5 16.91 53.73 27.88
C THR A 5 16.60 52.45 27.14
N LYS A 6 17.32 52.29 26.02
CA LYS A 6 17.55 51.00 25.37
C LYS A 6 18.36 50.13 26.33
N CYS A 7 17.85 48.96 26.69
CA CYS A 7 18.65 47.88 27.28
C CYS A 7 18.65 46.67 26.36
N VAL A 8 19.77 46.57 25.64
CA VAL A 8 20.49 45.39 25.18
C VAL A 8 19.93 44.03 25.65
N CYS A 9 19.53 43.20 24.69
CA CYS A 9 19.70 41.75 24.80
C CYS A 9 19.96 41.19 23.38
N VAL A 10 21.17 41.43 22.89
CA VAL A 10 21.76 40.66 21.78
C VAL A 10 22.49 39.49 22.42
N THR A 11 22.40 38.31 21.80
CA THR A 11 23.06 37.02 22.12
C THR A 11 22.24 35.99 22.92
N TRP A 12 21.14 35.50 22.32
CA TRP A 12 20.74 34.10 22.54
C TRP A 12 20.04 33.53 21.30
N CYS A 13 20.78 33.31 20.21
CA CYS A 13 20.25 32.58 19.06
C CYS A 13 21.38 31.93 18.26
N ASN A 14 22.04 30.91 18.81
CA ASN A 14 22.91 30.03 18.00
C ASN A 14 23.00 28.57 18.48
N ILE A 15 22.15 28.13 19.43
CA ILE A 15 22.18 26.76 19.95
C ILE A 15 21.30 25.78 19.13
N PHE A 16 20.50 26.27 18.17
CA PHE A 16 19.52 25.43 17.46
C PHE A 16 19.99 24.78 16.15
N SER A 17 21.27 24.92 15.78
CA SER A 17 21.83 24.37 14.53
C SER A 17 22.36 22.93 14.68
N MET A 18 23.09 22.64 15.77
CA MET A 18 23.73 21.32 15.94
C MET A 18 22.74 20.16 16.11
N GLY A 19 21.57 20.40 16.72
CA GLY A 19 20.53 19.36 16.88
C GLY A 19 19.94 18.87 15.55
N LYS A 20 19.94 19.71 14.50
CA LYS A 20 19.45 19.31 13.17
C LYS A 20 20.41 18.33 12.50
N VAL A 21 21.71 18.59 12.54
CA VAL A 21 22.72 17.75 11.88
C VAL A 21 22.75 16.35 12.50
N VAL A 22 22.69 16.27 13.83
CA VAL A 22 22.63 14.99 14.56
C VAL A 22 21.33 14.23 14.24
N SER A 23 20.19 14.91 14.11
CA SER A 23 18.91 14.28 13.74
C SER A 23 18.89 13.74 12.30
N VAL A 24 19.61 14.39 11.38
CA VAL A 24 19.73 13.94 9.99
C VAL A 24 20.67 12.74 9.91
N LEU A 25 21.77 12.76 10.66
CA LEU A 25 22.69 11.63 10.77
C LEU A 25 22.01 10.41 11.39
N SER A 26 21.29 10.58 12.51
CA SER A 26 20.60 9.46 13.18
C SER A 26 19.51 8.86 12.31
N LYS A 27 18.77 9.69 11.56
CA LYS A 27 17.80 9.19 10.57
C LYS A 27 18.46 8.36 9.47
N ARG A 28 19.62 8.78 8.97
CA ARG A 28 20.32 8.07 7.89
C ARG A 28 21.00 6.79 8.37
N VAL A 29 21.58 6.80 9.57
CA VAL A 29 22.35 5.66 10.11
C VAL A 29 21.45 4.62 10.77
N PHE A 30 20.41 5.02 11.49
CA PHE A 30 19.58 4.09 12.26
C PHE A 30 18.17 3.91 11.68
N VAL A 31 17.49 5.00 11.32
CA VAL A 31 16.06 4.93 10.94
C VAL A 31 15.86 4.39 9.52
N LYS A 32 16.68 4.83 8.56
CA LYS A 32 16.59 4.38 7.16
C LYS A 32 16.82 2.88 6.97
N PRO A 33 17.92 2.27 7.46
CA PRO A 33 18.13 0.83 7.23
C PRO A 33 17.04 -0.03 7.88
N VAL A 34 16.50 0.37 9.04
CA VAL A 34 15.37 -0.32 9.68
C VAL A 34 14.08 -0.17 8.87
N LYS A 35 13.82 1.02 8.33
CA LYS A 35 12.63 1.27 7.49
C LYS A 35 12.72 0.58 6.12
N ASP A 36 13.93 0.49 5.57
CA ASP A 36 14.22 -0.01 4.24
C ASP A 36 14.60 -1.51 4.24
N TYR A 37 14.49 -2.18 5.40
CA TYR A 37 14.71 -3.62 5.51
C TYR A 37 13.78 -4.38 4.55
N ASN A 38 14.32 -5.25 3.69
CA ASN A 38 13.58 -6.00 2.67
C ASN A 38 12.74 -5.11 1.72
N LEU A 39 13.23 -3.92 1.37
CA LEU A 39 12.56 -3.05 0.39
C LEU A 39 12.44 -3.71 -0.98
N GLU A 40 13.47 -4.45 -1.41
CA GLU A 40 13.48 -5.14 -2.71
C GLU A 40 12.39 -6.19 -2.82
N GLN A 41 12.27 -7.10 -1.84
CA GLN A 41 11.20 -8.10 -1.81
C GLN A 41 9.81 -7.46 -1.78
N ARG A 42 9.63 -6.36 -1.02
CA ARG A 42 8.39 -5.59 -1.01
C ARG A 42 8.09 -4.98 -2.38
N ALA A 43 9.09 -4.41 -3.04
CA ALA A 43 8.93 -3.87 -4.38
C ALA A 43 8.58 -4.95 -5.40
N PHE A 44 9.31 -6.08 -5.40
CA PHE A 44 9.03 -7.22 -6.28
C PHE A 44 7.64 -7.79 -6.06
N LYS A 45 7.18 -7.87 -4.80
CA LYS A 45 5.82 -8.31 -4.46
C LYS A 45 4.74 -7.39 -5.03
N GLU A 46 4.96 -6.08 -5.08
CA GLU A 46 3.99 -5.16 -5.68
C GLU A 46 4.07 -5.13 -7.21
N ILE A 47 5.27 -5.30 -7.79
CA ILE A 47 5.48 -5.36 -9.24
C ILE A 47 4.89 -6.64 -9.83
N SER A 48 4.95 -7.78 -9.11
CA SER A 48 4.40 -9.05 -9.57
C SER A 48 2.87 -9.10 -9.56
N LYS A 49 2.20 -8.18 -8.86
CA LYS A 49 0.74 -8.09 -8.88
C LYS A 49 0.28 -7.55 -10.23
N GLU A 50 -0.81 -8.13 -10.74
CA GLU A 50 -1.47 -7.57 -11.91
C GLU A 50 -1.91 -6.12 -11.63
N LYS A 51 -1.61 -5.22 -12.57
CA LYS A 51 -1.99 -3.82 -12.44
C LYS A 51 -3.52 -3.74 -12.43
N ARG A 52 -4.08 -3.27 -11.31
CA ARG A 52 -5.53 -3.10 -11.17
C ARG A 52 -6.07 -2.22 -12.32
N PRO A 53 -7.25 -2.53 -12.87
CA PRO A 53 -7.87 -1.68 -13.86
C PRO A 53 -8.08 -0.28 -13.28
N VAL A 54 -8.00 0.74 -14.15
CA VAL A 54 -8.25 2.12 -13.75
C VAL A 54 -9.67 2.19 -13.18
N ALA A 55 -9.83 2.92 -12.08
CA ALA A 55 -11.15 3.10 -11.46
C ALA A 55 -12.15 3.63 -12.50
N PRO A 56 -13.39 3.08 -12.54
CA PRO A 56 -14.40 3.57 -13.46
C PRO A 56 -14.70 5.03 -13.17
N ARG A 57 -14.79 5.84 -14.23
CA ARG A 57 -15.18 7.25 -14.14
C ARG A 57 -16.70 7.36 -14.25
N HIS A 58 -17.25 8.43 -13.67
CA HIS A 58 -18.69 8.72 -13.77
C HIS A 58 -19.05 9.11 -15.22
N GLU A 59 -20.23 8.67 -15.69
CA GLU A 59 -20.68 8.84 -17.08
C GLU A 59 -20.67 10.30 -17.56
N SER A 60 -21.07 11.24 -16.70
CA SER A 60 -21.02 12.67 -17.03
C SER A 60 -19.59 13.17 -17.26
N THR A 61 -18.62 12.62 -16.53
CA THR A 61 -17.22 13.03 -16.64
C THR A 61 -16.54 12.36 -17.81
N THR A 62 -16.90 11.11 -18.15
CA THR A 62 -16.37 10.43 -19.34
C THR A 62 -16.79 11.15 -20.62
N ALA A 63 -18.08 11.48 -20.75
CA ALA A 63 -18.58 12.19 -21.94
C ALA A 63 -17.90 13.55 -22.14
N LEU A 64 -17.75 14.31 -21.06
CA LEU A 64 -17.03 15.60 -21.10
C LEU A 64 -15.57 15.42 -21.52
N ILE A 65 -14.86 14.44 -20.97
CA ILE A 65 -13.46 14.18 -21.33
C ILE A 65 -13.34 13.75 -22.79
N ASP A 66 -14.21 12.87 -23.26
CA ASP A 66 -14.20 12.40 -24.64
C ASP A 66 -14.47 13.56 -25.60
N GLU A 67 -15.46 14.41 -25.32
CA GLU A 67 -15.75 15.62 -26.09
C GLU A 67 -14.53 16.55 -26.12
N MET A 68 -13.89 16.81 -24.97
CA MET A 68 -12.68 17.63 -24.89
C MET A 68 -11.52 17.05 -25.69
N VAL A 69 -11.32 15.73 -25.63
CA VAL A 69 -10.26 15.03 -26.38
C VAL A 69 -10.56 15.04 -27.88
N HIS A 70 -11.82 14.91 -28.28
CA HIS A 70 -12.22 14.97 -29.69
C HIS A 70 -12.18 16.39 -30.25
N ALA A 71 -12.50 17.40 -29.45
CA ALA A 71 -12.45 18.81 -29.83
C ALA A 71 -11.02 19.34 -30.04
N GLN A 72 -10.00 18.66 -29.48
CA GLN A 72 -8.61 19.04 -29.71
C GLN A 72 -8.18 18.81 -31.16
N SER A 73 -7.54 19.82 -31.75
CA SER A 73 -7.00 19.72 -33.10
C SER A 73 -5.89 18.67 -33.19
N ALA A 74 -5.73 18.06 -34.37
CA ALA A 74 -4.68 17.08 -34.62
C ALA A 74 -3.27 17.64 -34.37
N GLU A 75 -3.07 18.94 -34.57
CA GLU A 75 -1.81 19.62 -34.30
C GLU A 75 -1.52 19.71 -32.79
N THR A 76 -2.54 20.03 -31.96
CA THR A 76 -2.38 20.00 -30.50
C THR A 76 -2.04 18.62 -29.97
N LYS A 77 -2.66 17.55 -30.50
CA LYS A 77 -2.36 16.18 -30.07
C LYS A 77 -0.90 15.80 -30.35
N ARG A 78 -0.39 16.13 -31.53
CA ARG A 78 1.02 15.91 -31.90
C ARG A 78 1.99 16.69 -31.01
N LYS A 79 1.64 17.94 -30.65
CA LYS A 79 2.44 18.76 -29.73
C LYS A 79 2.47 18.21 -28.30
N LEU A 80 1.45 17.45 -27.87
CA LEU A 80 1.42 16.81 -26.54
C LEU A 80 2.28 15.54 -26.47
N GLU A 81 2.42 14.81 -27.58
CA GLU A 81 3.26 13.60 -27.65
C GLU A 81 4.75 13.94 -27.67
N VAL A 82 5.12 15.11 -28.19
CA VAL A 82 6.50 15.58 -28.30
C VAL A 82 6.83 16.50 -27.13
N LYS A 83 8.04 16.36 -26.59
CA LYS A 83 8.57 17.26 -25.56
C LYS A 83 8.77 18.68 -26.13
N ASP A 84 8.20 19.69 -25.48
CA ASP A 84 8.44 21.10 -25.78
C ASP A 84 9.59 21.64 -24.92
N ASP A 85 10.74 21.89 -25.54
CA ASP A 85 11.95 22.37 -24.86
C ASP A 85 11.82 23.83 -24.39
N LEU A 86 11.04 24.65 -25.09
CA LEU A 86 10.84 26.06 -24.73
C LEU A 86 9.97 26.18 -23.48
N LEU A 87 8.90 25.37 -23.42
CA LEU A 87 8.08 25.27 -22.20
C LEU A 87 8.90 24.75 -21.02
N LEU A 88 9.78 23.77 -21.26
CA LEU A 88 10.66 23.22 -20.24
C LEU A 88 11.59 24.28 -19.63
N GLU A 89 12.19 25.13 -20.47
CA GLU A 89 13.04 26.24 -20.02
C GLU A 89 12.26 27.23 -19.15
N ARG A 90 11.06 27.65 -19.60
CA ARG A 90 10.19 28.54 -18.80
C ARG A 90 9.83 27.95 -17.44
N LEU A 91 9.54 26.65 -17.37
CA LEU A 91 9.20 25.97 -16.12
C LEU A 91 10.39 25.82 -15.17
N ARG A 92 11.63 25.84 -15.68
CA ARG A 92 12.84 25.87 -14.83
C ARG A 92 13.01 27.22 -14.13
N ASP A 93 12.63 28.30 -14.81
CA ASP A 93 12.80 29.67 -14.29
C ASP A 93 11.72 30.06 -13.27
N VAL A 94 10.54 29.45 -13.33
CA VAL A 94 9.44 29.72 -12.39
C VAL A 94 9.67 29.00 -11.07
N TYR A 95 10.19 29.72 -10.07
CA TYR A 95 10.28 29.25 -8.70
C TYR A 95 9.16 29.88 -7.84
N VAL A 96 8.17 29.06 -7.44
CA VAL A 96 7.10 29.50 -6.53
C VAL A 96 7.53 29.23 -5.10
N THR A 97 7.76 30.30 -4.32
CA THR A 97 7.90 30.21 -2.87
C THR A 97 6.52 30.38 -2.24
N SER A 98 5.93 29.30 -1.73
CA SER A 98 4.76 29.43 -0.86
C SER A 98 5.22 29.99 0.49
N GLN A 99 4.82 31.22 0.78
CA GLN A 99 5.00 31.82 2.11
C GLN A 99 3.90 31.40 3.10
N ASP A 100 3.01 30.50 2.69
CA ASP A 100 1.96 30.00 3.56
C ASP A 100 2.56 29.27 4.76
N VAL A 101 2.24 29.79 5.93
CA VAL A 101 2.48 29.12 7.20
C VAL A 101 1.58 27.88 7.17
N MET A 102 2.16 26.73 6.81
CA MET A 102 1.48 25.43 6.90
C MET A 102 0.80 25.36 8.26
N PRO A 103 -0.55 25.33 8.32
CA PRO A 103 -1.22 25.20 9.59
C PRO A 103 -0.76 23.85 10.15
N LYS A 104 -0.03 23.89 11.27
CA LYS A 104 0.24 22.71 12.08
C LYS A 104 -1.07 22.29 12.74
N GLN A 105 -2.04 21.86 11.94
CA GLN A 105 -3.21 21.17 12.45
C GLN A 105 -2.69 19.88 13.04
N GLN A 106 -2.50 19.88 14.36
CA GLN A 106 -2.38 18.66 15.12
C GLN A 106 -3.72 17.93 14.91
N ILE A 107 -3.68 16.89 14.09
CA ILE A 107 -4.83 16.01 13.88
C ILE A 107 -5.11 15.40 15.26
N LYS A 108 -6.13 15.94 15.95
CA LYS A 108 -6.57 15.39 17.24
C LYS A 108 -7.19 14.04 16.95
N SER A 109 -6.60 12.97 17.50
CA SER A 109 -7.19 11.64 17.41
C SER A 109 -8.57 11.68 18.07
N SER A 110 -9.62 11.43 17.28
CA SER A 110 -10.98 11.34 17.81
C SER A 110 -11.15 10.03 18.58
N PRO A 111 -11.55 10.04 19.86
CA PRO A 111 -11.71 8.81 20.63
C PRO A 111 -12.81 7.89 20.07
N ASN A 112 -13.84 8.46 19.43
CA ASN A 112 -14.91 7.70 18.76
C ASN A 112 -14.49 7.07 17.42
N ARG A 113 -13.33 7.42 16.88
CA ARG A 113 -12.78 6.85 15.64
C ARG A 113 -11.25 6.82 15.75
N PRO A 114 -10.68 5.86 16.51
CA PRO A 114 -9.25 5.71 16.60
C PRO A 114 -8.69 5.26 15.24
N LEU A 115 -7.49 5.74 14.92
CA LEU A 115 -6.73 5.20 13.78
C LEU A 115 -6.40 3.73 14.04
N PRO A 116 -6.31 2.89 13.00
CA PRO A 116 -5.81 1.53 13.13
C PRO A 116 -4.43 1.51 13.82
N ALA A 117 -4.34 0.84 14.96
CA ALA A 117 -3.08 0.67 15.70
C ALA A 117 -2.23 -0.44 15.07
N ASP A 118 -2.90 -1.45 14.53
CA ASP A 118 -2.24 -2.55 13.83
C ASP A 118 -1.70 -2.07 12.47
N ARG A 119 -0.40 -2.26 12.28
CA ARG A 119 0.34 -1.95 11.05
C ARG A 119 1.01 -3.20 10.49
N THR A 120 0.64 -4.38 10.99
CA THR A 120 1.16 -5.63 10.46
C THR A 120 0.78 -5.77 9.00
N MET A 121 1.72 -6.30 8.21
CA MET A 121 1.44 -6.62 6.82
C MET A 121 0.53 -7.85 6.80
N HIS A 122 -0.66 -7.72 6.20
CA HIS A 122 -1.49 -8.87 5.92
C HIS A 122 -0.72 -9.83 5.00
N VAL A 123 -0.62 -11.09 5.42
CA VAL A 123 -0.03 -12.16 4.61
C VAL A 123 -1.03 -12.49 3.52
N ASP A 124 -0.54 -12.57 2.28
CA ASP A 124 -1.42 -12.95 1.18
C ASP A 124 -1.80 -14.42 1.35
N PRO A 125 -3.07 -14.78 1.13
CA PRO A 125 -3.49 -16.17 1.25
C PRO A 125 -2.80 -17.05 0.21
N GLU A 126 -2.40 -18.25 0.62
CA GLU A 126 -1.70 -19.25 -0.20
C GLU A 126 -2.46 -19.59 -1.49
N TYR A 127 -3.79 -19.69 -1.39
CA TYR A 127 -4.68 -20.03 -2.52
C TYR A 127 -5.49 -18.84 -3.05
N GLY A 128 -5.06 -17.61 -2.77
CA GLY A 128 -5.76 -16.39 -3.22
C GLY A 128 -7.04 -16.05 -2.43
N TYR A 129 -7.42 -16.86 -1.44
CA TYR A 129 -8.50 -16.55 -0.51
C TYR A 129 -8.16 -17.01 0.92
N PHE A 130 -8.71 -16.31 1.93
CA PHE A 130 -8.49 -16.68 3.33
C PHE A 130 -9.38 -17.87 3.71
N GLU A 131 -8.76 -18.93 4.24
CA GLU A 131 -9.50 -20.09 4.70
C GLU A 131 -10.34 -19.76 5.95
N PRO A 132 -11.56 -20.32 6.05
CA PRO A 132 -12.41 -20.12 7.22
C PRO A 132 -11.78 -20.78 8.44
N ARG A 133 -11.83 -20.09 9.60
CA ARG A 133 -11.30 -20.62 10.86
C ARG A 133 -12.05 -21.86 11.36
N ASN A 134 -13.35 -21.94 11.09
CA ASN A 134 -14.21 -23.04 11.50
C ASN A 134 -14.86 -23.66 10.26
N VAL A 135 -14.61 -24.96 10.05
CA VAL A 135 -15.16 -25.72 8.93
C VAL A 135 -16.36 -26.53 9.43
N PRO A 136 -17.55 -26.39 8.82
CA PRO A 136 -18.72 -27.19 9.19
C PRO A 136 -18.56 -28.65 8.75
N TYR A 137 -19.32 -29.55 9.39
CA TYR A 137 -19.31 -30.98 9.06
C TYR A 137 -19.70 -31.22 7.59
N GLY A 138 -19.04 -32.17 6.94
CA GLY A 138 -19.26 -32.50 5.54
C GLY A 138 -18.70 -31.48 4.53
N LYS A 139 -17.92 -30.49 4.98
CA LYS A 139 -17.20 -29.54 4.12
C LYS A 139 -15.70 -29.66 4.39
N ILE A 140 -14.90 -29.25 3.42
CA ILE A 140 -13.44 -29.26 3.49
C ILE A 140 -12.89 -27.95 2.91
N THR A 141 -11.72 -27.52 3.40
CA THR A 141 -10.98 -26.41 2.78
C THR A 141 -10.16 -26.91 1.59
N LEU A 142 -9.73 -26.01 0.70
CA LEU A 142 -8.90 -26.41 -0.43
C LEU A 142 -7.55 -26.97 0.03
N LYS A 143 -6.93 -26.38 1.07
CA LYS A 143 -5.67 -26.88 1.62
C LYS A 143 -5.80 -28.33 2.10
N ASP A 144 -6.86 -28.60 2.85
CA ASP A 144 -7.12 -29.94 3.37
C ASP A 144 -7.47 -30.91 2.24
N ALA A 145 -8.23 -30.47 1.22
CA ALA A 145 -8.53 -31.28 0.05
C ALA A 145 -7.27 -31.69 -0.73
N VAL A 146 -6.35 -30.75 -0.96
CA VAL A 146 -5.05 -31.05 -1.61
C VAL A 146 -4.26 -32.05 -0.77
N GLN A 147 -4.21 -31.88 0.55
CA GLN A 147 -3.54 -32.83 1.44
C GLN A 147 -4.16 -34.22 1.42
N VAL A 148 -5.51 -34.32 1.39
CA VAL A 148 -6.23 -35.59 1.30
C VAL A 148 -5.83 -36.34 0.02
N ILE A 149 -5.81 -35.65 -1.11
CA ILE A 149 -5.42 -36.22 -2.40
C ILE A 149 -3.96 -36.70 -2.35
N SER A 150 -3.04 -35.87 -1.85
CA SER A 150 -1.62 -36.24 -1.74
C SER A 150 -1.41 -37.45 -0.84
N LYS A 151 -2.04 -37.49 0.35
CA LYS A 151 -1.93 -38.63 1.28
C LYS A 151 -2.42 -39.93 0.66
N HIS A 152 -3.57 -39.90 -0.03
CA HIS A 152 -4.12 -41.10 -0.67
C HIS A 152 -3.25 -41.59 -1.83
N GLN A 153 -2.67 -40.67 -2.61
CA GLN A 153 -1.73 -41.01 -3.68
C GLN A 153 -0.43 -41.63 -3.14
N GLU A 154 0.09 -41.13 -2.01
CA GLU A 154 1.31 -41.67 -1.40
C GLU A 154 1.12 -43.10 -0.87
N ASN A 155 0.02 -43.36 -0.17
CA ASN A 155 -0.25 -44.68 0.42
C ASN A 155 -1.76 -45.00 0.43
N PRO A 156 -2.31 -45.59 -0.64
CA PRO A 156 -3.75 -45.84 -0.75
C PRO A 156 -4.25 -46.86 0.28
N ASP A 157 -3.43 -47.87 0.62
CA ASP A 157 -3.76 -48.90 1.61
C ASP A 157 -3.93 -48.34 3.03
N MET A 158 -3.09 -47.36 3.38
CA MET A 158 -3.12 -46.72 4.69
C MET A 158 -4.23 -45.66 4.78
N TRP A 159 -4.42 -44.91 3.69
CA TRP A 159 -5.32 -43.76 3.60
C TRP A 159 -6.62 -44.14 2.88
N THR A 160 -7.38 -45.05 3.48
CA THR A 160 -8.69 -45.45 2.95
C THR A 160 -9.72 -44.32 3.07
N PRO A 161 -10.76 -44.29 2.21
CA PRO A 161 -11.85 -43.30 2.28
C PRO A 161 -12.52 -43.25 3.66
N GLN A 162 -12.65 -44.41 4.31
CA GLN A 162 -13.23 -44.52 5.65
C GLN A 162 -12.37 -43.84 6.72
N ARG A 163 -11.04 -43.84 6.56
CA ARG A 163 -10.13 -43.15 7.46
C ARG A 163 -10.15 -41.64 7.22
N LEU A 164 -10.11 -41.23 5.95
CA LEU A 164 -10.10 -39.81 5.54
C LEU A 164 -11.38 -39.09 5.96
N SER A 165 -12.55 -39.73 5.79
CA SER A 165 -13.83 -39.17 6.24
C SER A 165 -13.88 -38.92 7.74
N ARG A 166 -13.28 -39.78 8.57
CA ARG A 166 -13.20 -39.60 10.03
C ARG A 166 -12.25 -38.46 10.42
N GLU A 167 -11.09 -38.38 9.77
CA GLU A 167 -10.06 -37.36 10.09
C GLU A 167 -10.53 -35.95 9.70
N TYR A 168 -11.14 -35.80 8.52
CA TYR A 168 -11.58 -34.51 7.98
C TYR A 168 -13.09 -34.24 8.19
N ARG A 169 -13.79 -35.06 8.98
CA ARG A 169 -15.22 -34.91 9.28
C ARG A 169 -16.10 -34.83 8.02
N LEU A 170 -15.78 -35.66 7.04
CA LEU A 170 -16.52 -35.78 5.78
C LEU A 170 -17.57 -36.89 5.89
N ASP A 171 -18.55 -36.82 4.99
CA ASP A 171 -19.53 -37.89 4.85
C ASP A 171 -18.93 -39.08 4.07
N LEU A 172 -19.25 -40.30 4.51
CA LEU A 172 -18.72 -41.53 3.95
C LEU A 172 -19.21 -41.76 2.52
N GLY A 173 -20.49 -41.44 2.25
CA GLY A 173 -21.07 -41.57 0.91
C GLY A 173 -20.29 -40.78 -0.13
N LEU A 174 -19.94 -39.53 0.18
CA LEU A 174 -19.18 -38.67 -0.73
C LEU A 174 -17.75 -39.13 -1.01
N THR A 175 -17.13 -39.85 -0.07
CA THR A 175 -15.73 -40.28 -0.20
C THR A 175 -15.56 -41.67 -0.82
N GLY A 176 -16.62 -42.51 -0.80
CA GLY A 176 -16.56 -43.91 -1.21
C GLY A 176 -17.05 -44.21 -2.63
N GLU A 177 -17.62 -43.23 -3.34
CA GLU A 177 -18.22 -43.41 -4.68
C GLU A 177 -17.22 -43.30 -5.86
N LEU A 178 -15.91 -43.29 -5.60
CA LEU A 178 -14.88 -43.13 -6.65
C LEU A 178 -14.44 -44.44 -7.34
N GLU A 179 -15.26 -45.48 -7.29
CA GLU A 179 -15.08 -46.74 -8.05
C GLU A 179 -16.10 -46.88 -9.18
#